data_AF-A0A7S0MC00-F1
#
_entry.id   AF-A0A7S0MC00-F1
#
_cell.length_a   1.000
_cell.length_b   1.000
_cell.length_c   1.000
_cell.angle_alpha   90.00
_cell.angle_beta   90.00
_cell.angle_gamma   90.00
#
_symmetry.space_group_name_H-M   'P 1'
#
loop_
_entity.id
_entity.type
_entity.pdbx_description
1 polymer ?
#
loop_
_entity_poly.entity_id
_entity_poly.type
_entity_poly.pdbx_seq_one_letter_code
_entity_poly.pdbx_strand_id
1 'polypeptide(L)'
;SRKGSGGGFGGKETRNVFIGLTCAVASKKLRLPVRISLDRDQDMCITGQRHPFLVKYRVAHDAAGLILAVDAQLYANGGCSLDLSRPVLERALFHIENAYHVPHLRVVGRVCRTNLPSNTAFRGFGGPQGIMACENYMEHVARALGKNPDEVRALNLYASRGAVTPYGQPLVDCHAREMWSAIMETSDYAARRAAVEAFNGSNRWKKRGLAAMPVKFGMSFTAKFMNQASALVHVYTDGTVLVSHGGTEIGQGLHTKMCQIAATELGVPIEQVHVTDTSTDKCANTQPTAASVGADINGMAVQDACKQINARCLQADKRQ
;
A
#
# COMPACT_ATOMS: atom_id res chain seq x y z
N SER A 1 26.22 11.74 0.02
CA SER A 1 25.26 11.16 0.99
C SER A 1 23.89 11.16 0.34
N ARG A 2 23.20 10.02 0.22
CA ARG A 2 21.84 10.00 -0.33
C ARG A 2 20.91 10.48 0.79
N LYS A 3 20.29 11.67 0.69
CA LYS A 3 19.29 12.08 1.69
C LYS A 3 18.06 11.21 1.49
N GLY A 4 17.86 10.28 2.41
CA GLY A 4 16.60 9.55 2.58
C GLY A 4 15.98 9.89 3.92
N SER A 5 14.67 9.74 4.03
CA SER A 5 14.02 9.77 5.34
C SER A 5 14.18 8.41 6.02
N GLY A 6 14.59 8.39 7.29
CA GLY A 6 14.63 7.18 8.12
C GLY A 6 13.22 6.65 8.41
N GLY A 7 12.64 5.92 7.46
CA GLY A 7 11.28 5.40 7.52
C GLY A 7 10.19 6.48 7.38
N GLY A 8 9.00 6.06 6.96
CA GLY A 8 7.84 6.94 6.81
C GLY A 8 6.52 6.23 7.05
N PHE A 9 6.29 5.11 6.37
CA PHE A 9 5.14 4.21 6.57
C PHE A 9 3.75 4.86 6.48
N GLY A 10 3.64 6.07 5.91
CA GLY A 10 2.41 6.88 5.84
C GLY A 10 2.37 8.04 6.85
N GLY A 11 2.99 7.90 8.02
CA GLY A 11 2.99 8.96 9.05
C GLY A 11 3.64 10.27 8.59
N LYS A 12 4.54 10.19 7.61
CA LYS A 12 5.17 11.36 6.96
C LYS A 12 4.50 11.77 5.64
N GLU A 13 3.29 11.30 5.34
CA GLU A 13 2.57 11.73 4.13
C GLU A 13 2.00 13.15 4.29
N THR A 14 1.34 13.42 5.42
CA THR A 14 0.75 14.75 5.71
C THR A 14 1.22 15.34 7.04
N ARG A 15 1.55 14.51 8.03
CA ARG A 15 1.69 14.95 9.44
C ARG A 15 2.96 15.72 9.71
N ASN A 16 3.98 15.50 8.87
CA ASN A 16 5.22 16.27 8.91
C ASN A 16 4.99 17.76 8.62
N VAL A 17 3.91 18.13 7.91
CA VAL A 17 3.65 19.51 7.47
C VAL A 17 3.51 20.46 8.65
N PHE A 18 2.92 20.02 9.76
CA PHE A 18 2.71 20.85 10.94
C PHE A 18 4.05 21.21 11.60
N ILE A 19 5.00 20.28 11.62
CA ILE A 19 6.35 20.51 12.16
C ILE A 19 7.15 21.40 11.22
N GLY A 20 7.07 21.14 9.91
CA GLY A 20 7.70 21.96 8.88
C GLY A 20 7.22 23.41 8.89
N LEU A 21 5.91 23.64 8.97
CA LEU A 21 5.31 24.97 9.05
C LEU A 21 5.67 25.70 10.35
N THR A 22 5.67 25.00 11.48
CA THR A 22 6.09 25.58 12.77
C THR A 22 7.54 26.05 12.69
N CYS A 23 8.42 25.23 12.12
CA CYS A 23 9.82 25.58 11.88
C CYS A 23 9.96 26.79 10.94
N ALA A 24 9.19 26.83 9.85
CA ALA A 24 9.20 27.92 8.88
C ALA A 24 8.74 29.26 9.49
N VAL A 25 7.68 29.26 10.31
CA VAL A 25 7.19 30.45 11.01
C VAL A 25 8.23 30.98 11.99
N ALA A 26 8.84 30.10 12.80
CA ALA A 26 9.90 30.48 13.73
C ALA A 26 11.12 31.06 13.00
N SER A 27 11.57 30.40 11.93
CA SER A 27 12.67 30.86 11.08
C SER A 27 12.39 32.24 10.48
N LYS A 28 11.19 32.46 9.93
CA LYS A 28 10.79 33.77 9.38
C LYS A 28 10.77 34.88 10.43
N LYS A 29 10.27 34.59 11.64
CA LYS A 29 10.18 35.57 12.72
C LYS A 29 11.56 35.96 13.27
N LEU A 30 12.44 34.97 13.45
CA LEU A 30 13.78 35.16 14.03
C LEU A 30 14.82 35.58 12.99
N ARG A 31 14.56 35.36 11.70
CA ARG A 31 15.52 35.53 10.59
C ARG A 31 16.80 34.70 10.79
N LEU A 32 16.66 33.52 11.38
CA LEU A 32 17.75 32.59 11.65
C LEU A 32 17.37 31.17 11.21
N PRO A 33 18.35 30.32 10.84
CA PRO A 33 18.09 28.91 10.63
C PRO A 33 17.52 28.27 11.91
N VAL A 34 16.38 27.60 11.80
CA VAL A 34 15.72 26.87 12.89
C VAL A 34 15.67 25.39 12.54
N ARG A 35 15.86 24.52 13.54
CA ARG A 35 15.72 23.07 13.41
C ARG A 35 14.81 22.56 14.52
N ILE A 36 13.82 21.74 14.16
CA ILE A 36 12.97 21.01 15.10
C ILE A 36 13.18 19.52 14.87
N SER A 37 13.49 18.80 15.94
CA SER A 37 13.50 17.34 15.98
C SER A 37 12.63 16.96 17.17
N LEU A 38 11.66 16.08 16.94
CA LEU A 38 10.75 15.64 18.00
C LEU A 38 11.38 14.48 18.75
N ASP A 39 11.23 14.50 20.07
CA ASP A 39 11.42 13.30 20.89
C ASP A 39 10.30 12.29 20.60
N ARG A 40 10.54 11.02 20.94
CA ARG A 40 9.64 9.91 20.56
C ARG A 40 8.25 10.05 21.17
N ASP A 41 8.17 10.44 22.43
CA ASP A 41 6.91 10.68 23.15
C ASP A 41 6.11 11.79 22.48
N GLN A 42 6.76 12.91 22.13
CA GLN A 42 6.14 14.02 21.40
C GLN A 42 5.60 13.57 20.04
N ASP A 43 6.42 12.88 19.25
CA ASP A 43 6.05 12.33 17.93
C ASP A 43 4.80 11.42 18.03
N MET A 44 4.80 10.50 19.00
CA MET A 44 3.67 9.58 19.23
C MET A 44 2.40 10.29 19.68
N CYS A 45 2.53 11.40 20.43
CA CYS A 45 1.39 12.17 20.92
C CYS A 45 0.75 13.04 19.84
N ILE A 46 1.51 13.61 18.90
CA ILE A 46 1.00 14.69 18.03
C ILE A 46 0.82 14.30 16.56
N THR A 47 1.53 13.28 16.07
CA THR A 47 1.53 12.97 14.63
C THR A 47 0.36 12.07 14.20
N GLY A 48 -0.31 11.41 15.15
CA GLY A 48 -1.42 10.50 14.87
C GLY A 48 -0.95 9.12 14.40
N GLN A 49 -1.90 8.17 14.28
CA GLN A 49 -1.59 6.77 14.01
C GLN A 49 -2.51 6.20 12.91
N ARG A 50 -2.51 4.87 12.77
CA ARG A 50 -3.51 4.15 11.98
C ARG A 50 -4.88 4.31 12.62
N HIS A 51 -5.90 4.55 11.81
CA HIS A 51 -7.30 4.58 12.24
C HIS A 51 -7.73 3.27 12.93
N PRO A 52 -8.21 3.35 14.18
CA PRO A 52 -9.02 2.28 14.79
C PRO A 52 -10.34 2.12 14.03
N PHE A 53 -10.75 0.86 13.83
CA PHE A 53 -12.00 0.51 13.16
C PHE A 53 -12.91 -0.29 14.08
N LEU A 54 -14.20 0.07 14.09
CA LEU A 54 -15.28 -0.83 14.50
C LEU A 54 -16.00 -1.28 13.24
N VAL A 55 -16.14 -2.59 13.04
CA VAL A 55 -16.88 -3.16 11.92
C VAL A 55 -18.03 -4.01 12.45
N LYS A 56 -19.25 -3.69 12.03
CA LYS A 56 -20.45 -4.50 12.27
C LYS A 56 -20.81 -5.16 10.95
N TYR A 57 -21.05 -6.46 10.93
CA TYR A 57 -21.40 -7.17 9.71
C TYR A 57 -22.48 -8.23 9.95
N ARG A 58 -23.18 -8.57 8.87
CA ARG A 58 -24.03 -9.76 8.71
C ARG A 58 -23.56 -10.47 7.46
N VAL A 59 -23.41 -11.79 7.54
CA VAL A 59 -22.97 -12.63 6.43
C VAL A 59 -24.00 -13.73 6.23
N ALA A 60 -24.45 -13.90 4.99
CA ALA A 60 -25.31 -15.00 4.56
C ALA A 60 -24.45 -16.02 3.81
N HIS A 61 -24.64 -17.29 4.14
CA HIS A 61 -23.92 -18.40 3.53
C HIS A 61 -24.85 -19.60 3.37
N ASP A 62 -24.49 -20.52 2.47
CA ASP A 62 -25.17 -21.81 2.36
C ASP A 62 -24.60 -22.86 3.34
N ALA A 63 -25.08 -24.10 3.27
CA ALA A 63 -24.57 -25.21 4.07
C ALA A 63 -23.15 -25.64 3.65
N ALA A 64 -22.71 -25.33 2.42
CA ALA A 64 -21.36 -25.58 1.95
C ALA A 64 -20.33 -24.62 2.56
N GLY A 65 -20.77 -23.42 2.97
CA GLY A 65 -19.92 -22.31 3.40
C GLY A 65 -19.66 -21.30 2.28
N LEU A 66 -20.38 -21.39 1.16
CA LEU A 66 -20.34 -20.41 0.09
C LEU A 66 -21.03 -19.13 0.56
N ILE A 67 -20.34 -18.00 0.44
CA ILE A 67 -20.86 -16.68 0.82
C ILE A 67 -21.85 -16.21 -0.26
N LEU A 68 -23.05 -15.87 0.17
CA LEU A 68 -24.13 -15.40 -0.70
C LEU A 68 -24.28 -13.88 -0.61
N ALA A 69 -24.19 -13.33 0.61
CA ALA A 69 -24.32 -11.90 0.83
C ALA A 69 -23.54 -11.41 2.06
N VAL A 70 -23.09 -10.15 2.02
CA VAL A 70 -22.50 -9.45 3.17
C VAL A 70 -23.11 -8.05 3.28
N ASP A 71 -23.60 -7.69 4.46
CA ASP A 71 -24.00 -6.32 4.83
C ASP A 71 -23.11 -5.83 5.96
N ALA A 72 -22.30 -4.79 5.71
CA ALA A 72 -21.32 -4.30 6.66
C ALA A 72 -21.38 -2.78 6.88
N GLN A 73 -21.09 -2.36 8.12
CA GLN A 73 -20.93 -0.98 8.54
C GLN A 73 -19.57 -0.78 9.19
N LEU A 74 -18.76 0.12 8.64
CA LEU A 74 -17.41 0.43 9.11
C LEU A 74 -17.40 1.82 9.75
N TYR A 75 -16.80 1.92 10.92
CA TYR A 75 -16.63 3.17 11.66
C TYR A 75 -15.14 3.37 11.92
N ALA A 76 -14.54 4.37 11.28
CA ALA A 76 -13.13 4.71 11.43
C ALA A 76 -12.98 5.91 12.36
N ASN A 77 -12.20 5.79 13.44
CA ASN A 77 -11.91 6.93 14.30
C ASN A 77 -10.88 7.86 13.64
N GLY A 78 -11.32 9.01 13.14
CA GLY A 78 -10.50 9.99 12.41
C GLY A 78 -9.68 10.91 13.31
N GLY A 79 -10.05 11.03 14.59
CA GLY A 79 -9.49 12.03 15.49
C GLY A 79 -10.11 13.42 15.29
N CYS A 80 -9.35 14.45 15.62
CA CYS A 80 -9.83 15.83 15.70
C CYS A 80 -9.98 16.56 14.35
N SER A 81 -9.38 16.05 13.28
CA SER A 81 -9.53 16.58 11.92
C SER A 81 -9.68 15.45 10.89
N LEU A 82 -10.02 15.80 9.65
CA LEU A 82 -10.32 14.80 8.63
C LEU A 82 -9.05 14.12 8.10
N ASP A 83 -7.97 14.87 7.85
CA ASP A 83 -6.73 14.38 7.21
C ASP A 83 -7.05 13.41 6.05
N LEU A 84 -6.41 12.24 6.00
CA LEU A 84 -6.65 11.19 5.02
C LEU A 84 -7.73 10.18 5.45
N SER A 85 -8.57 10.50 6.45
CA SER A 85 -9.54 9.54 7.01
C SER A 85 -10.57 9.04 5.99
N ARG A 86 -11.08 9.93 5.12
CA ARG A 86 -12.02 9.56 4.07
C ARG A 86 -11.42 8.56 3.07
N PRO A 87 -10.28 8.84 2.42
CA PRO A 87 -9.68 7.89 1.48
C PRO A 87 -9.17 6.61 2.16
N VAL A 88 -8.79 6.64 3.44
CA VAL A 88 -8.52 5.42 4.24
C VAL A 88 -9.78 4.55 4.35
N LEU A 89 -10.92 5.16 4.65
CA LEU A 89 -12.19 4.45 4.74
C LEU A 89 -12.64 3.91 3.38
N GLU A 90 -12.54 4.70 2.31
CA GLU A 90 -12.83 4.24 0.94
C GLU A 90 -11.99 3.02 0.55
N ARG A 91 -10.70 3.02 0.90
CA ARG A 91 -9.86 1.85 0.66
C ARG A 91 -10.27 0.64 1.50
N ALA A 92 -10.71 0.81 2.74
CA ALA A 92 -11.27 -0.31 3.51
C ALA A 92 -12.52 -0.91 2.85
N LEU A 93 -13.39 -0.07 2.27
CA LEU A 93 -14.58 -0.48 1.51
C LEU A 93 -14.21 -1.31 0.27
N PHE A 94 -13.15 -0.95 -0.47
CA PHE A 94 -12.66 -1.69 -1.64
C PHE A 94 -11.96 -3.03 -1.32
N HIS A 95 -11.78 -3.36 -0.04
CA HIS A 95 -11.01 -4.54 0.39
C HIS A 95 -11.74 -5.37 1.46
N ILE A 96 -13.01 -5.07 1.75
CA ILE A 96 -13.79 -5.83 2.74
C ILE A 96 -14.24 -7.19 2.24
N GLU A 97 -14.16 -7.43 0.93
CA GLU A 97 -14.36 -8.74 0.30
C GLU A 97 -13.06 -9.55 0.16
N ASN A 98 -11.90 -8.93 0.39
CA ASN A 98 -10.57 -9.50 0.21
C ASN A 98 -10.43 -10.27 -1.12
N ALA A 99 -10.02 -11.54 -1.09
CA ALA A 99 -9.80 -12.38 -2.27
C ALA A 99 -11.03 -13.25 -2.64
N TYR A 100 -12.20 -12.95 -2.06
CA TYR A 100 -13.38 -13.79 -2.18
C TYR A 100 -14.45 -13.16 -3.04
N HIS A 101 -15.15 -14.00 -3.80
CA HIS A 101 -16.32 -13.58 -4.55
C HIS A 101 -17.53 -13.47 -3.63
N VAL A 102 -18.11 -12.27 -3.53
CA VAL A 102 -19.31 -11.98 -2.73
C VAL A 102 -20.39 -11.44 -3.69
N PRO A 103 -21.39 -12.24 -4.08
CA PRO A 103 -22.36 -11.86 -5.10
C PRO A 103 -23.21 -10.63 -4.71
N HIS A 104 -23.60 -10.54 -3.44
CA HIS A 104 -24.43 -9.44 -2.92
C HIS A 104 -23.73 -8.72 -1.77
N LEU A 105 -23.12 -7.57 -2.05
CA LEU A 105 -22.38 -6.81 -1.06
C LEU A 105 -23.00 -5.43 -0.83
N ARG A 106 -23.31 -5.11 0.43
CA ARG A 106 -23.63 -3.74 0.87
C ARG A 106 -22.65 -3.32 1.95
N VAL A 107 -21.98 -2.18 1.74
CA VAL A 107 -21.00 -1.66 2.70
C VAL A 107 -21.20 -0.17 2.88
N VAL A 108 -21.30 0.27 4.13
CA VAL A 108 -21.42 1.70 4.49
C VAL A 108 -20.29 2.07 5.44
N GLY A 109 -19.54 3.12 5.11
CA GLY A 109 -18.47 3.64 5.96
C GLY A 109 -18.84 4.98 6.61
N ARG A 110 -18.36 5.22 7.84
CA ARG A 110 -18.40 6.53 8.51
C ARG A 110 -17.07 6.86 9.16
N VAL A 111 -16.60 8.10 8.99
CA VAL A 111 -15.47 8.65 9.76
C VAL A 111 -16.04 9.31 11.01
N CYS A 112 -15.58 8.86 12.18
CA CYS A 112 -15.96 9.41 13.47
C CYS A 112 -14.97 10.52 13.86
N ARG A 113 -15.47 11.75 14.03
CA ARG A 113 -14.71 12.85 14.64
C ARG A 113 -14.66 12.64 16.15
N THR A 114 -13.47 12.76 16.73
CA THR A 114 -13.26 12.60 18.18
C THR A 114 -12.25 13.64 18.69
N ASN A 115 -12.07 13.74 20.01
CA ASN A 115 -11.09 14.64 20.65
C ASN A 115 -9.69 14.02 20.78
N LEU A 116 -9.33 13.10 19.87
CA LEU A 116 -8.01 12.48 19.80
C LEU A 116 -7.14 13.15 18.71
N PRO A 117 -5.81 12.98 18.74
CA PRO A 117 -4.96 13.38 17.62
C PRO A 117 -5.48 12.83 16.28
N SER A 118 -5.44 13.64 15.23
CA SER A 118 -5.89 13.23 13.90
C SER A 118 -5.08 12.04 13.41
N ASN A 119 -5.76 10.92 13.13
CA ASN A 119 -5.15 9.76 12.50
C ASN A 119 -4.89 10.04 11.01
N THR A 120 -4.01 9.24 10.41
CA THR A 120 -3.50 9.48 9.06
C THR A 120 -3.19 8.18 8.31
N ALA A 121 -2.48 8.28 7.19
CA ALA A 121 -1.93 7.15 6.47
C ALA A 121 -1.05 6.27 7.37
N PHE A 122 -1.29 4.97 7.32
CA PHE A 122 -0.35 3.95 7.75
C PHE A 122 -0.35 2.85 6.68
N ARG A 123 0.82 2.30 6.32
CA ARG A 123 1.01 1.20 5.34
C ARG A 123 -0.18 0.23 5.28
N GLY A 124 -0.79 0.12 4.09
CA GLY A 124 -2.04 -0.61 3.83
C GLY A 124 -3.29 0.29 3.76
N PHE A 125 -3.27 1.44 4.43
CA PHE A 125 -4.19 2.56 4.22
C PHE A 125 -5.68 2.16 4.28
N GLY A 126 -6.11 1.53 5.37
CA GLY A 126 -7.50 1.05 5.53
C GLY A 126 -7.75 -0.36 4.99
N GLY A 127 -6.98 -0.79 3.98
CA GLY A 127 -7.07 -2.15 3.43
C GLY A 127 -6.94 -3.25 4.49
N PRO A 128 -5.92 -3.22 5.38
CA PRO A 128 -5.80 -4.20 6.46
C PRO A 128 -7.03 -4.28 7.38
N GLN A 129 -7.68 -3.15 7.66
CA GLN A 129 -8.89 -3.12 8.49
C GLN A 129 -10.09 -3.76 7.77
N GLY A 130 -10.26 -3.52 6.47
CA GLY A 130 -11.27 -4.18 5.64
C GLY A 130 -11.02 -5.70 5.51
N ILE A 131 -9.78 -6.09 5.18
CA ILE A 131 -9.36 -7.48 5.05
C ILE A 131 -9.53 -8.25 6.37
N MET A 132 -9.19 -7.63 7.50
CA MET A 132 -9.39 -8.27 8.80
C MET A 132 -10.88 -8.51 9.10
N ALA A 133 -11.76 -7.58 8.72
CA ALA A 133 -13.20 -7.79 8.85
C ALA A 133 -13.67 -8.97 7.97
N CYS A 134 -13.12 -9.07 6.75
CA CYS A 134 -13.33 -10.18 5.85
C CYS A 134 -12.98 -11.53 6.48
N GLU A 135 -11.72 -11.66 6.91
CA GLU A 135 -11.22 -12.91 7.47
C GLU A 135 -11.97 -13.32 8.75
N ASN A 136 -12.42 -12.33 9.54
CA ASN A 136 -13.26 -12.60 10.71
C ASN A 136 -14.62 -13.20 10.33
N TYR A 137 -15.32 -12.66 9.33
CA TYR A 137 -16.60 -13.25 8.95
C TYR A 137 -16.42 -14.62 8.28
N MET A 138 -15.32 -14.85 7.55
CA MET A 138 -14.99 -16.16 6.98
C MET A 138 -14.76 -17.20 8.08
N GLU A 139 -14.01 -16.84 9.13
CA GLU A 139 -13.76 -17.69 10.29
C GLU A 139 -15.06 -17.99 11.07
N HIS A 140 -15.94 -16.99 11.23
CA HIS A 140 -17.23 -17.18 11.88
C HIS A 140 -18.16 -18.11 11.10
N VAL A 141 -18.20 -18.01 9.76
CA VAL A 141 -18.95 -18.92 8.90
C VAL A 141 -18.43 -20.36 9.06
N ALA A 142 -17.12 -20.55 8.97
CA ALA A 142 -16.50 -21.86 9.15
C ALA A 142 -16.82 -22.47 10.52
N ARG A 143 -16.71 -21.67 11.59
CA ARG A 143 -17.03 -22.11 12.95
C ARG A 143 -18.51 -22.45 13.13
N ALA A 144 -19.42 -21.64 12.58
CA ALA A 144 -20.87 -21.90 12.66
C ALA A 144 -21.27 -23.20 11.96
N LEU A 145 -20.55 -23.58 10.90
CA LEU A 145 -20.75 -24.82 10.16
C LEU A 145 -19.93 -26.01 10.70
N GLY A 146 -19.04 -25.80 11.66
CA GLY A 146 -18.09 -26.82 12.12
C GLY A 146 -17.11 -27.28 11.04
N LYS A 147 -16.78 -26.42 10.07
CA LYS A 147 -15.93 -26.72 8.92
C LYS A 147 -14.52 -26.20 9.09
N ASN A 148 -13.59 -26.79 8.34
CA ASN A 148 -12.25 -26.26 8.21
C ASN A 148 -12.29 -24.87 7.54
N PRO A 149 -11.76 -23.81 8.19
CA PRO A 149 -11.83 -22.47 7.62
C PRO A 149 -11.05 -22.34 6.30
N ASP A 150 -10.04 -23.17 6.05
CA ASP A 150 -9.28 -23.11 4.78
C ASP A 150 -10.07 -23.66 3.60
N GLU A 151 -10.96 -24.64 3.83
CA GLU A 151 -11.88 -25.14 2.81
C GLU A 151 -12.93 -24.08 2.47
N VAL A 152 -13.44 -23.38 3.49
CA VAL A 152 -14.37 -22.25 3.31
C VAL A 152 -13.70 -21.11 2.55
N ARG A 153 -12.43 -20.77 2.86
CA ARG A 153 -11.66 -19.79 2.09
C ARG A 153 -11.49 -20.23 0.64
N ALA A 154 -11.01 -21.44 0.40
CA ALA A 154 -10.76 -21.97 -0.94
C ALA A 154 -12.02 -21.98 -1.81
N LEU A 155 -13.16 -22.39 -1.23
CA LEU A 155 -14.48 -22.39 -1.88
C LEU A 155 -14.87 -21.01 -2.41
N ASN A 156 -14.56 -19.96 -1.66
CA ASN A 156 -15.00 -18.60 -1.94
C ASN A 156 -14.01 -17.77 -2.76
N LEU A 157 -12.81 -18.27 -3.06
CA LEU A 157 -11.81 -17.53 -3.85
C LEU A 157 -12.37 -17.14 -5.22
N TYR A 158 -12.04 -15.91 -5.67
CA TYR A 158 -12.33 -15.48 -7.03
C TYR A 158 -11.89 -16.51 -8.07
N ALA A 159 -12.69 -16.66 -9.12
CA ALA A 159 -12.33 -17.49 -10.27
C ALA A 159 -11.19 -16.85 -11.06
N SER A 160 -10.34 -17.67 -11.69
CA SER A 160 -9.20 -17.17 -12.47
C SER A 160 -9.62 -16.40 -13.74
N ARG A 161 -10.87 -16.56 -14.20
CA ARG A 161 -11.42 -15.89 -15.39
C ARG A 161 -12.81 -15.32 -15.11
N GLY A 162 -13.10 -14.17 -15.70
CA GLY A 162 -14.43 -13.54 -15.63
C GLY A 162 -14.82 -13.01 -14.25
N ALA A 163 -13.90 -13.02 -13.28
CA ALA A 163 -14.15 -12.45 -11.96
C ALA A 163 -14.27 -10.93 -12.03
N VAL A 164 -15.27 -10.39 -11.35
CA VAL A 164 -15.51 -8.95 -11.23
C VAL A 164 -15.69 -8.63 -9.75
N THR A 165 -15.06 -7.55 -9.29
CA THR A 165 -15.19 -7.09 -7.92
C THR A 165 -16.59 -6.49 -7.67
N PRO A 166 -17.02 -6.35 -6.40
CA PRO A 166 -18.32 -5.74 -6.08
C PRO A 166 -18.49 -4.30 -6.57
N TYR A 167 -17.38 -3.62 -6.85
CA TYR A 167 -17.35 -2.26 -7.40
C TYR A 167 -17.13 -2.23 -8.92
N GLY A 168 -17.38 -3.35 -9.61
CA GLY A 168 -17.44 -3.44 -11.07
C GLY A 168 -16.09 -3.51 -11.78
N GLN A 169 -14.98 -3.71 -11.06
CA GLN A 169 -13.66 -3.85 -11.69
C GLN A 169 -13.42 -5.30 -12.12
N PRO A 170 -13.18 -5.58 -13.41
CA PRO A 170 -12.75 -6.91 -13.84
C PRO A 170 -11.39 -7.25 -13.24
N LEU A 171 -11.25 -8.48 -12.72
CA LEU A 171 -9.96 -9.03 -12.32
C LEU A 171 -9.35 -9.75 -13.52
N VAL A 172 -8.45 -9.04 -14.21
CA VAL A 172 -7.61 -9.60 -15.28
C VAL A 172 -6.46 -10.38 -14.62
N ASP A 173 -6.14 -11.56 -15.16
CA ASP A 173 -5.08 -12.44 -14.66
C ASP A 173 -5.17 -12.74 -13.14
N CYS A 174 -6.36 -13.16 -12.70
CA CYS A 174 -6.62 -13.45 -11.29
C CYS A 174 -5.98 -14.78 -10.86
N HIS A 175 -4.81 -14.72 -10.22
CA HIS A 175 -4.07 -15.92 -9.77
C HIS A 175 -4.38 -16.41 -8.35
N ALA A 176 -5.53 -16.03 -7.77
CA ALA A 176 -5.83 -16.26 -6.35
C ALA A 176 -5.86 -17.76 -5.99
N ARG A 177 -6.43 -18.61 -6.85
CA ARG A 177 -6.55 -20.06 -6.62
C ARG A 177 -5.22 -20.77 -6.81
N GLU A 178 -4.46 -20.37 -7.83
CA GLU A 178 -3.13 -20.91 -8.13
C GLU A 178 -2.15 -20.60 -6.99
N MET A 179 -2.12 -19.34 -6.52
CA MET A 179 -1.29 -18.95 -5.37
C MET A 179 -1.70 -19.67 -4.09
N TRP A 180 -3.00 -19.87 -3.87
CA TRP A 180 -3.50 -20.62 -2.72
C TRP A 180 -3.06 -22.08 -2.75
N SER A 181 -3.21 -22.77 -3.88
CA SER A 181 -2.73 -24.14 -4.03
C SER A 181 -1.21 -24.23 -3.83
N ALA A 182 -0.45 -23.33 -4.44
CA ALA A 182 1.00 -23.29 -4.33
C ALA A 182 1.47 -23.06 -2.88
N ILE A 183 0.85 -22.15 -2.12
CA ILE A 183 1.25 -21.92 -0.73
C ILE A 183 0.86 -23.09 0.19
N MET A 184 -0.26 -23.76 -0.08
CA MET A 184 -0.68 -24.94 0.69
C MET A 184 0.29 -26.11 0.49
N GLU A 185 0.78 -26.30 -0.73
CA GLU A 185 1.78 -27.30 -1.08
C GLU A 185 3.16 -26.93 -0.54
N THR A 186 3.73 -25.80 -0.97
CA THR A 186 5.12 -25.41 -0.66
C THR A 186 5.38 -25.13 0.81
N SER A 187 4.33 -24.95 1.63
CA SER A 187 4.47 -24.77 3.08
C SER A 187 4.22 -26.03 3.90
N ASP A 188 4.01 -27.19 3.25
CA ASP A 188 3.62 -28.47 3.87
C ASP A 188 2.43 -28.31 4.81
N TYR A 189 1.43 -27.53 4.37
CA TYR A 189 0.40 -27.01 5.26
C TYR A 189 -0.41 -28.12 5.94
N ALA A 190 -0.78 -29.16 5.19
CA ALA A 190 -1.54 -30.30 5.69
C ALA A 190 -0.76 -31.07 6.78
N ALA A 191 0.53 -31.36 6.54
CA ALA A 191 1.38 -32.06 7.50
C ALA A 191 1.57 -31.23 8.79
N ARG A 192 1.80 -29.92 8.64
CA ARG A 192 1.94 -29.01 9.79
C ARG A 192 0.65 -28.87 10.58
N ARG A 193 -0.52 -28.91 9.92
CA ARG A 193 -1.82 -28.91 10.59
C ARG A 193 -2.01 -30.16 11.46
N ALA A 194 -1.73 -31.35 10.93
CA ALA A 194 -1.77 -32.59 11.71
C ALA A 194 -0.83 -32.53 12.92
N ALA A 195 0.38 -31.99 12.75
CA ALA A 195 1.32 -31.81 13.85
C ALA A 195 0.82 -30.80 14.93
N VAL A 196 0.10 -29.75 14.52
CA VAL A 196 -0.53 -28.79 15.44
C VAL A 196 -1.64 -29.46 16.25
N GLU A 197 -2.48 -30.27 15.62
CA GLU A 197 -3.55 -31.02 16.30
C GLU A 197 -2.97 -32.02 17.31
N ALA A 198 -1.96 -32.80 16.92
CA ALA A 198 -1.27 -33.73 17.81
C ALA A 198 -0.62 -33.02 19.01
N PHE A 199 0.02 -31.87 18.77
CA PHE A 199 0.57 -31.03 19.85
C PHE A 199 -0.54 -30.54 20.79
N ASN A 200 -1.66 -30.06 20.23
CA ASN A 200 -2.77 -29.55 21.03
C ASN A 200 -3.48 -30.64 21.83
N GLY A 201 -3.58 -31.87 21.31
CA GLY A 201 -4.15 -33.01 22.03
C GLY A 201 -3.31 -33.44 23.23
N SER A 202 -1.99 -33.30 23.15
CA SER A 202 -1.04 -33.70 24.20
C SER A 202 -0.66 -32.59 25.18
N ASN A 203 -1.03 -31.32 24.91
CA ASN A 203 -0.64 -30.17 25.75
C ASN A 203 -1.87 -29.43 26.30
N ARG A 204 -2.06 -29.45 27.62
CA ARG A 204 -3.17 -28.75 28.30
C ARG A 204 -3.00 -27.22 28.31
N TRP A 205 -1.80 -26.74 28.63
CA TRP A 205 -1.51 -25.32 28.93
C TRP A 205 -0.79 -24.56 27.82
N LYS A 206 -0.43 -25.25 26.74
CA LYS A 206 0.22 -24.67 25.56
C LYS A 206 -0.53 -25.17 24.34
N LYS A 207 -0.89 -24.25 23.45
CA LYS A 207 -1.53 -24.58 22.18
C LYS A 207 -0.76 -23.95 21.04
N ARG A 208 -0.85 -24.55 19.86
CA ARG A 208 -0.38 -24.03 18.59
C ARG A 208 -1.59 -23.72 17.71
N GLY A 209 -1.42 -22.72 16.84
CA GLY A 209 -2.37 -22.38 15.79
C GLY A 209 -1.63 -22.31 14.46
N LEU A 210 -2.35 -22.62 13.38
CA LEU A 210 -1.86 -22.51 12.01
C LEU A 210 -3.00 -21.93 11.17
N ALA A 211 -2.70 -20.93 10.35
CA ALA A 211 -3.65 -20.25 9.49
C ALA A 211 -2.98 -19.88 8.17
N ALA A 212 -3.74 -19.94 7.08
CA ALA A 212 -3.39 -19.36 5.80
C ALA A 212 -4.47 -18.34 5.42
N MET A 213 -4.05 -17.21 4.85
CA MET A 213 -4.97 -16.15 4.45
C MET A 213 -4.56 -15.63 3.06
N PRO A 214 -5.46 -15.66 2.07
CA PRO A 214 -5.22 -15.02 0.78
C PRO A 214 -5.32 -13.50 0.95
N VAL A 215 -4.69 -12.74 0.07
CA VAL A 215 -4.81 -11.27 0.04
C VAL A 215 -4.94 -10.78 -1.39
N LYS A 216 -6.01 -10.02 -1.67
CA LYS A 216 -6.11 -9.14 -2.84
C LYS A 216 -5.89 -7.70 -2.38
N PHE A 217 -4.99 -6.97 -3.05
CA PHE A 217 -4.74 -5.56 -2.74
C PHE A 217 -4.66 -4.71 -4.01
N GLY A 218 -5.55 -3.71 -4.14
CA GLY A 218 -5.60 -2.81 -5.30
C GLY A 218 -4.45 -1.80 -5.29
N MET A 219 -3.75 -1.66 -6.41
CA MET A 219 -2.61 -0.76 -6.58
C MET A 219 -3.03 0.49 -7.37
N SER A 220 -2.89 1.67 -6.75
CA SER A 220 -3.14 3.04 -7.28
C SER A 220 -3.58 3.95 -6.14
N PHE A 221 -3.43 5.26 -6.29
CA PHE A 221 -4.22 6.21 -5.50
C PHE A 221 -5.70 6.07 -5.85
N THR A 222 -6.58 6.14 -4.85
CA THR A 222 -8.04 6.16 -5.07
C THR A 222 -8.48 7.43 -5.81
N ALA A 223 -7.75 8.54 -5.61
CA ALA A 223 -7.90 9.75 -6.39
C ALA A 223 -7.14 9.65 -7.72
N LYS A 224 -7.87 9.59 -8.84
CA LYS A 224 -7.30 9.37 -10.19
C LYS A 224 -6.15 10.31 -10.52
N PHE A 225 -6.30 11.61 -10.26
CA PHE A 225 -5.30 12.64 -10.58
C PHE A 225 -3.99 12.48 -9.81
N MET A 226 -3.95 11.73 -8.70
CA MET A 226 -2.71 11.48 -7.96
C MET A 226 -1.86 10.36 -8.58
N ASN A 227 -2.37 9.67 -9.60
CA ASN A 227 -1.61 8.65 -10.33
C ASN A 227 -0.82 9.31 -11.47
N GLN A 228 0.06 10.25 -11.10
CA GLN A 228 0.93 10.99 -12.02
C GLN A 228 2.33 11.16 -11.41
N ALA A 229 3.34 11.29 -12.26
CA ALA A 229 4.70 11.60 -11.85
C ALA A 229 5.44 12.37 -12.94
N SER A 230 6.54 13.00 -12.54
CA SER A 230 7.46 13.69 -13.44
C SER A 230 8.90 13.29 -13.10
N ALA A 231 9.76 13.33 -14.12
CA ALA A 231 11.20 13.17 -13.97
C ALA A 231 11.93 14.21 -14.81
N LEU A 232 13.15 14.54 -14.39
CA LEU A 232 14.11 15.40 -15.08
C LEU A 232 15.42 14.63 -15.19
N VAL A 233 15.89 14.43 -16.41
CA VAL A 233 17.13 13.69 -16.70
C VAL A 233 18.08 14.61 -17.45
N HIS A 234 19.31 14.71 -16.95
CA HIS A 234 20.41 15.39 -17.60
C HIS A 234 21.49 14.38 -17.98
N VAL A 235 22.01 14.49 -19.21
CA VAL A 235 23.22 13.80 -19.64
C VAL A 235 24.29 14.88 -19.80
N TYR A 236 25.37 14.77 -19.03
CA TYR A 236 26.49 15.70 -19.10
C TYR A 236 27.42 15.33 -20.26
N THR A 237 28.30 16.26 -20.63
CA THR A 237 29.24 16.07 -21.76
C THR A 237 30.28 14.99 -21.52
N ASP A 238 30.48 14.56 -20.26
CA ASP A 238 31.33 13.43 -19.88
C ASP A 238 30.58 12.07 -19.94
N GLY A 239 29.31 12.07 -20.35
CA GLY A 239 28.45 10.89 -20.45
C GLY A 239 27.75 10.51 -19.14
N THR A 240 28.02 11.18 -18.02
CA THR A 240 27.34 10.91 -16.76
C THR A 240 25.89 11.40 -16.77
N VAL A 241 25.01 10.67 -16.07
CA VAL A 241 23.56 10.89 -16.10
C VAL A 241 23.07 11.29 -14.72
N LEU A 242 22.40 12.44 -14.63
CA LEU A 242 21.73 12.91 -13.42
C LEU A 242 20.22 12.73 -13.55
N VAL A 243 19.64 11.99 -12.62
CA VAL A 243 18.19 11.74 -12.57
C VAL A 243 17.58 12.43 -11.35
N SER A 244 16.49 13.15 -11.58
CA SER A 244 15.63 13.72 -10.55
C SER A 244 14.19 13.28 -10.82
N HIS A 245 13.47 12.88 -9.78
CA HIS A 245 12.08 12.45 -9.91
C HIS A 245 11.29 12.84 -8.64
N GLY A 246 9.96 12.81 -8.73
CA GLY A 246 9.09 13.31 -7.67
C GLY A 246 9.00 12.43 -6.41
N GLY A 247 9.41 11.18 -6.50
CA GLY A 247 9.39 10.22 -5.40
C GLY A 247 10.57 10.37 -4.42
N THR A 248 10.35 10.04 -3.15
CA THR A 248 11.31 10.18 -2.06
C THR A 248 11.79 8.83 -1.54
N GLU A 249 13.08 8.70 -1.26
CA GLU A 249 13.64 7.52 -0.60
C GLU A 249 13.30 7.50 0.89
N ILE A 250 12.62 6.44 1.32
CA ILE A 250 12.20 6.17 2.71
C ILE A 250 12.66 4.77 3.17
N GLY A 251 13.62 4.15 2.48
CA GLY A 251 14.17 2.82 2.75
C GLY A 251 13.62 1.71 1.84
N GLN A 252 12.75 2.05 0.88
CA GLN A 252 12.13 1.11 -0.06
C GLN A 252 12.97 0.86 -1.31
N GLY A 253 14.10 1.55 -1.47
CA GLY A 253 15.01 1.40 -2.61
C GLY A 253 14.45 2.03 -3.89
N LEU A 254 13.69 3.12 -3.76
CA LEU A 254 13.09 3.80 -4.91
C LEU A 254 14.16 4.40 -5.81
N HIS A 255 15.16 5.10 -5.25
CA HIS A 255 16.22 5.70 -6.06
C HIS A 255 17.06 4.64 -6.78
N THR A 256 17.30 3.50 -6.13
CA THR A 256 17.98 2.35 -6.78
C THR A 256 17.21 1.87 -8.01
N LYS A 257 15.89 1.71 -7.90
CA LYS A 257 15.04 1.32 -9.04
C LYS A 257 15.08 2.35 -10.17
N MET A 258 15.08 3.64 -9.84
CA MET A 258 15.15 4.69 -10.87
C MET A 258 16.50 4.70 -11.59
N CYS A 259 17.61 4.47 -10.88
CA CYS A 259 18.92 4.25 -11.50
C CYS A 259 18.89 3.06 -12.47
N GLN A 260 18.31 1.93 -12.06
CA GLN A 260 18.21 0.73 -12.90
C GLN A 260 17.42 1.01 -14.18
N ILE A 261 16.25 1.66 -14.07
CA ILE A 261 15.41 2.00 -15.22
C ILE A 261 16.15 2.93 -16.19
N ALA A 262 16.77 4.00 -15.68
CA ALA A 262 17.51 4.94 -16.52
C ALA A 262 18.72 4.29 -17.21
N ALA A 263 19.47 3.46 -16.48
CA ALA A 263 20.62 2.73 -17.02
C ALA A 263 20.21 1.76 -18.15
N THR A 264 19.14 0.98 -17.92
CA THR A 264 18.59 0.06 -18.93
C THR A 264 18.09 0.81 -20.15
N GLU A 265 17.33 1.89 -19.97
CA GLU A 265 16.74 2.62 -21.10
C GLU A 265 17.80 3.38 -21.92
N LEU A 266 18.83 3.94 -21.27
CA LEU A 266 19.92 4.66 -21.96
C LEU A 266 21.04 3.72 -22.48
N GLY A 267 21.03 2.44 -22.09
CA GLY A 267 22.06 1.48 -22.48
C GLY A 267 23.44 1.78 -21.88
N VAL A 268 23.49 2.37 -20.68
CA VAL A 268 24.74 2.75 -19.99
C VAL A 268 24.95 1.93 -18.71
N PRO A 269 26.20 1.79 -18.22
CA PRO A 269 26.46 1.21 -16.90
C PRO A 269 25.74 1.98 -15.79
N ILE A 270 25.22 1.28 -14.79
CA ILE A 270 24.48 1.90 -13.68
C ILE A 270 25.35 2.85 -12.86
N GLU A 271 26.67 2.65 -12.87
CA GLU A 271 27.66 3.49 -12.21
C GLU A 271 27.71 4.90 -12.81
N GLN A 272 27.29 5.08 -14.06
CA GLN A 272 27.20 6.38 -14.72
C GLN A 272 25.90 7.12 -14.38
N VAL A 273 24.95 6.47 -13.69
CA VAL A 273 23.65 7.05 -13.36
C VAL A 273 23.60 7.44 -11.88
N HIS A 274 23.28 8.70 -11.62
CA HIS A 274 23.16 9.25 -10.28
C HIS A 274 21.78 9.86 -10.07
N VAL A 275 21.05 9.35 -9.07
CA VAL A 275 19.80 9.97 -8.61
C VAL A 275 20.12 10.95 -7.48
N THR A 276 19.63 12.18 -7.62
CA THR A 276 19.79 13.22 -6.58
C THR A 276 18.58 13.31 -5.66
N ASP A 277 18.72 14.08 -4.59
CA ASP A 277 17.64 14.39 -3.66
C ASP A 277 16.40 14.95 -4.41
N THR A 278 15.23 14.48 -3.99
CA THR A 278 13.93 14.99 -4.43
C THR A 278 13.80 16.47 -4.08
N SER A 279 13.46 17.31 -5.06
CA SER A 279 13.31 18.75 -4.85
C SER A 279 12.24 19.35 -5.77
N THR A 280 11.49 20.32 -5.23
CA THR A 280 10.35 20.96 -5.91
C THR A 280 10.75 21.93 -7.03
N ASP A 281 12.00 22.37 -7.06
CA ASP A 281 12.57 23.18 -8.14
C ASP A 281 12.91 22.36 -9.40
N LYS A 282 13.17 21.06 -9.23
CA LYS A 282 13.47 20.11 -10.32
C LYS A 282 12.22 19.40 -10.83
N CYS A 283 11.33 19.01 -9.93
CA CYS A 283 10.08 18.32 -10.24
C CYS A 283 8.94 18.99 -9.46
N ALA A 284 8.10 19.75 -10.15
CA ALA A 284 6.97 20.45 -9.56
C ALA A 284 5.72 19.55 -9.45
N ASN A 285 4.78 19.92 -8.58
CA ASN A 285 3.45 19.29 -8.46
C ASN A 285 3.47 17.77 -8.23
N THR A 286 4.49 17.29 -7.51
CA THR A 286 4.70 15.87 -7.26
C THR A 286 3.65 15.31 -6.30
N GLN A 287 3.38 14.03 -6.44
CA GLN A 287 2.47 13.29 -5.58
C GLN A 287 3.24 12.69 -4.40
N PRO A 288 2.60 12.48 -3.24
CA PRO A 288 3.27 11.85 -2.10
C PRO A 288 3.81 10.47 -2.50
N THR A 289 4.94 10.08 -1.91
CA THR A 289 5.47 8.72 -2.08
C THR A 289 4.63 7.74 -1.26
N ALA A 290 3.49 7.34 -1.81
CA ALA A 290 2.45 6.55 -1.15
C ALA A 290 1.75 5.59 -2.13
N ALA A 291 0.67 4.96 -1.68
CA ALA A 291 -0.18 4.03 -2.44
C ALA A 291 0.54 2.84 -3.11
N SER A 292 1.79 2.56 -2.70
CA SER A 292 2.67 1.53 -3.25
C SER A 292 2.97 1.66 -4.76
N VAL A 293 2.64 2.77 -5.40
CA VAL A 293 2.87 3.02 -6.84
C VAL A 293 4.12 3.83 -7.12
N GLY A 294 4.89 4.21 -6.09
CA GLY A 294 6.02 5.12 -6.23
C GLY A 294 7.04 4.69 -7.30
N ALA A 295 7.37 3.40 -7.38
CA ALA A 295 8.26 2.87 -8.42
C ALA A 295 7.59 2.87 -9.80
N ASP A 296 6.33 2.47 -9.89
CA ASP A 296 5.57 2.39 -11.14
C ASP A 296 5.50 3.77 -11.81
N ILE A 297 4.94 4.77 -11.13
CA ILE A 297 4.70 6.08 -11.74
C ILE A 297 6.01 6.85 -12.00
N ASN A 298 6.96 6.84 -11.05
CA ASN A 298 8.24 7.54 -11.25
C ASN A 298 9.11 6.79 -12.25
N GLY A 299 9.05 5.46 -12.28
CA GLY A 299 9.77 4.63 -13.24
C GLY A 299 9.33 4.91 -14.66
N MET A 300 8.02 5.00 -14.91
CA MET A 300 7.49 5.41 -16.21
C MET A 300 7.91 6.83 -16.59
N ALA A 301 7.92 7.77 -15.65
CA ALA A 301 8.37 9.13 -15.93
C ALA A 301 9.88 9.22 -16.27
N VAL A 302 10.72 8.46 -15.54
CA VAL A 302 12.16 8.35 -15.84
C VAL A 302 12.37 7.68 -17.19
N GLN A 303 11.66 6.59 -17.46
CA GLN A 303 11.74 5.90 -18.75
C GLN A 303 11.37 6.81 -19.91
N ASP A 304 10.28 7.57 -19.79
CA ASP A 304 9.86 8.52 -20.82
C ASP A 304 10.92 9.59 -21.10
N ALA A 305 11.49 10.19 -20.04
CA ALA A 305 12.57 11.16 -20.18
C ALA A 305 13.81 10.57 -20.90
N CYS A 306 14.20 9.33 -20.56
CA CYS A 306 15.31 8.62 -21.22
C CYS A 306 15.00 8.32 -22.70
N LYS A 307 13.79 7.89 -23.03
CA LYS A 307 13.34 7.67 -24.43
C LYS A 307 13.44 8.94 -25.27
N GLN A 308 13.04 10.08 -24.71
CA GLN A 308 13.16 11.37 -25.38
C GLN A 308 14.62 11.76 -25.64
N ILE A 309 15.54 11.45 -24.73
CA ILE A 309 16.98 11.68 -24.92
C ILE A 309 17.53 10.80 -26.04
N ASN A 310 17.26 9.48 -25.99
CA ASN A 310 17.69 8.54 -27.04
C ASN A 310 17.20 8.96 -28.43
N ALA A 311 15.95 9.41 -28.55
CA ALA A 311 15.40 9.89 -29.80
C ALA A 311 16.18 11.09 -30.37
N ARG A 312 16.69 12.00 -29.51
CA ARG A 312 17.50 13.15 -29.92
C ARG A 312 18.91 12.74 -30.32
N CYS A 313 19.52 11.80 -29.61
CA CYS A 313 20.85 11.26 -29.96
C CYS A 313 20.83 10.56 -31.32
N LEU A 314 19.83 9.71 -31.58
CA LEU A 314 19.67 9.04 -32.87
C LEU A 314 19.45 10.01 -34.04
N GLN A 315 18.84 11.18 -33.79
CA GLN A 315 18.72 12.23 -34.81
C GLN A 315 20.06 12.93 -35.08
N ALA A 316 20.91 13.07 -34.06
CA ALA A 316 22.24 13.65 -34.21
C ALA A 316 23.16 12.71 -35.01
N ASP A 317 23.15 11.41 -34.70
CA ASP A 317 23.95 10.40 -35.40
C ASP A 317 23.63 10.31 -36.89
N LYS A 318 22.36 10.52 -37.28
CA LYS A 318 21.94 10.54 -38.70
C LYS A 318 22.38 11.77 -39.48
N ARG A 319 22.83 12.83 -38.80
CA ARG A 319 23.28 14.10 -39.41
C ARG A 319 24.79 14.18 -39.56
N GLN A 320 25.54 13.26 -38.94
CA GLN A 320 26.97 13.06 -39.17
C GLN A 320 27.17 12.05 -40.31
#